data_AF-A0A1Q4P026-F1
#
_entry.id   AF-A0A1Q4P026-F1
#
_cell.length_a   1.000
_cell.length_b   1.000
_cell.length_c   1.000
_cell.angle_alpha   90.00
_cell.angle_beta   90.00
_cell.angle_gamma   90.00
#
_symmetry.space_group_name_H-M   'P 1'
#
loop_
_entity.id
_entity.type
_entity.pdbx_description
1 polymer ?
#
loop_
_entity_poly.entity_id
_entity_poly.type
_entity_poly.pdbx_seq_one_letter_code
_entity_poly.pdbx_strand_id
1 'polypeptide(L)'
;MNKNEIITNIKEKIIFEDLELSEWGHELSDIKDDTLLLSEEGLALDSVDVLDIFVGIQKEYGIDLGTITKELMEKHCQSPLTLAELVIDKCGVS
;
A
#
# COMPACT_ATOMS: atom_id res chain seq x y z
N MET A 1 12.83 8.03 -8.70
CA MET A 1 12.44 7.07 -7.64
C MET A 1 12.52 5.69 -8.25
N ASN A 2 13.32 4.80 -7.68
CA ASN A 2 13.38 3.41 -8.10
C ASN A 2 12.24 2.60 -7.47
N LYS A 3 11.83 1.50 -8.10
CA LYS A 3 10.76 0.61 -7.58
C LYS A 3 10.98 0.22 -6.12
N ASN A 4 12.21 -0.14 -5.73
CA ASN A 4 12.53 -0.52 -4.36
C ASN A 4 12.34 0.63 -3.36
N GLU A 5 12.65 1.88 -3.74
CA GLU A 5 12.42 3.05 -2.88
C GLU A 5 10.92 3.29 -2.66
N ILE A 6 10.12 3.11 -3.71
CA ILE A 6 8.66 3.22 -3.63
C ILE A 6 8.08 2.13 -2.72
N ILE A 7 8.53 0.87 -2.87
CA ILE A 7 8.10 -0.24 -2.03
C ILE A 7 8.44 0.04 -0.56
N THR A 8 9.68 0.44 -0.26
CA THR A 8 10.09 0.78 1.11
C THR A 8 9.22 1.89 1.69
N ASN A 9 9.00 2.97 0.94
CA ASN A 9 8.18 4.09 1.40
C ASN A 9 6.70 3.70 1.62
N ILE A 10 6.13 2.87 0.75
CA ILE A 10 4.76 2.33 0.94
C ILE A 10 4.69 1.49 2.22
N LYS A 11 5.65 0.61 2.46
CA LYS A 11 5.66 -0.22 3.67
C LYS A 11 5.83 0.60 4.94
N GLU A 12 6.78 1.53 4.94
CA GLU A 12 7.14 2.33 6.12
C GLU A 12 6.07 3.37 6.42
N LYS A 13 5.80 4.27 5.49
CA LYS A 13 4.91 5.40 5.77
C LYS A 13 3.44 5.07 5.64
N ILE A 14 3.06 4.29 4.63
CA ILE A 14 1.65 4.14 4.26
C ILE A 14 1.03 2.91 4.93
N ILE A 15 1.75 1.80 5.02
CA ILE A 15 1.23 0.58 5.63
C ILE A 15 1.53 0.57 7.12
N PHE A 16 2.77 0.88 7.54
CA PHE A 16 3.15 0.77 8.95
C PHE A 16 2.77 2.02 9.77
N GLU A 17 3.16 3.22 9.32
CA GLU A 17 2.87 4.47 10.05
C GLU A 17 1.41 4.91 9.91
N ASP A 18 0.87 5.08 8.69
CA ASP A 18 -0.49 5.59 8.47
C ASP A 18 -1.60 4.67 9.04
N LEU A 19 -1.38 3.35 9.05
CA LEU A 19 -2.31 2.38 9.68
C LEU A 19 -1.98 2.08 11.14
N GLU A 20 -0.96 2.73 11.71
CA GLU A 20 -0.55 2.57 13.11
C GLU A 20 -0.33 1.09 13.51
N LEU A 21 0.26 0.28 12.61
CA LEU A 21 0.42 -1.17 12.82
C LEU A 21 1.27 -1.53 14.06
N SER A 22 2.07 -0.59 14.56
CA SER A 22 2.77 -0.73 15.84
C SER A 22 1.81 -0.91 17.01
N GLU A 23 0.63 -0.27 16.99
CA GLU A 23 -0.40 -0.42 18.02
C GLU A 23 -1.07 -1.80 17.95
N TRP A 24 -1.00 -2.46 16.80
CA TRP A 24 -1.50 -3.82 16.58
C TRP A 24 -0.45 -4.88 16.94
N GLY A 25 0.76 -4.45 17.33
CA GLY A 25 1.85 -5.33 17.73
C GLY A 25 2.66 -5.90 16.56
N HIS A 26 2.51 -5.35 15.35
CA HIS A 26 3.35 -5.70 14.22
C HIS A 26 4.66 -4.91 14.24
N GLU A 27 5.73 -5.50 13.72
CA GLU A 27 6.98 -4.80 13.44
C GLU A 27 7.11 -4.57 11.94
N LEU A 28 7.78 -3.47 11.53
CA LEU A 28 8.03 -3.18 10.12
C LEU A 28 8.76 -4.33 9.40
N SER A 29 9.61 -5.07 10.11
CA SER A 29 10.32 -6.24 9.61
C SER A 29 9.40 -7.42 9.25
N ASP A 30 8.17 -7.44 9.74
CA ASP A 30 7.17 -8.46 9.42
C ASP A 30 6.52 -8.22 8.05
N ILE A 31 6.63 -7.00 7.53
CA ILE A 31 6.03 -6.57 6.26
C ILE A 31 7.05 -6.74 5.13
N LYS A 32 6.90 -7.83 4.39
CA LYS A 32 7.67 -8.14 3.19
C LYS A 32 7.00 -7.54 1.96
N ASP A 33 7.75 -7.51 0.86
CA ASP A 33 7.28 -6.93 -0.41
C ASP A 33 6.08 -7.70 -0.99
N ASP A 34 5.97 -8.99 -0.66
CA ASP A 34 4.93 -9.94 -1.05
C ASP A 34 3.91 -10.23 0.05
N THR A 35 3.96 -9.52 1.19
CA THR A 35 2.99 -9.70 2.28
C THR A 35 1.57 -9.48 1.76
N LEU A 36 0.69 -10.45 2.03
CA LEU A 36 -0.72 -10.37 1.65
C LEU A 36 -1.44 -9.34 2.51
N LEU A 37 -1.97 -8.28 1.89
CA LEU A 37 -2.62 -7.20 2.63
C LEU A 37 -4.05 -7.55 3.04
N LEU A 38 -4.81 -8.21 2.16
CA LEU A 38 -6.24 -8.50 2.36
C LEU A 38 -6.52 -9.90 2.94
N SER A 39 -5.50 -10.74 3.07
CA SER A 39 -5.67 -12.13 3.52
C SER A 39 -5.50 -12.24 5.02
N GLU A 40 -6.26 -13.12 5.66
CA GLU A 40 -6.09 -13.50 7.08
C GLU A 40 -4.71 -14.14 7.36
N GLU A 41 -4.05 -14.68 6.34
CA GLU A 41 -2.68 -15.19 6.45
C GLU A 41 -1.61 -14.06 6.42
N GLY A 42 -2.03 -12.81 6.22
CA GLY A 42 -1.17 -11.63 6.21
C GLY A 42 -1.68 -10.55 7.17
N LEU A 43 -1.89 -9.32 6.67
CA LEU A 43 -2.33 -8.18 7.50
C LEU A 43 -3.87 -8.10 7.68
N ALA A 44 -4.64 -8.89 6.93
CA ALA A 44 -6.10 -8.95 7.02
C ALA A 44 -6.79 -7.58 7.00
N LEU A 45 -6.24 -6.62 6.24
CA LEU A 45 -6.72 -5.24 6.18
C LEU A 45 -8.17 -5.19 5.70
N ASP A 46 -8.94 -4.32 6.32
CA ASP A 46 -10.32 -4.09 5.92
C ASP A 46 -10.41 -3.07 4.77
N SER A 47 -11.63 -2.84 4.27
CA SER A 47 -11.83 -1.89 3.17
C SER A 47 -11.56 -0.43 3.54
N VAL A 48 -11.60 -0.08 4.83
CA VAL A 48 -11.30 1.26 5.34
C VAL A 48 -9.79 1.45 5.37
N ASP A 49 -9.04 0.50 5.93
CA ASP A 49 -7.57 0.52 5.95
C ASP A 49 -7.01 0.62 4.52
N VAL A 50 -7.58 -0.17 3.61
CA VAL A 50 -7.18 -0.14 2.20
C VAL A 50 -7.47 1.22 1.57
N LEU A 51 -8.62 1.83 1.86
CA LEU A 51 -8.94 3.17 1.38
C LEU A 51 -7.90 4.19 1.87
N ASP A 52 -7.51 4.11 3.13
CA ASP A 52 -6.50 4.99 3.72
C ASP A 52 -5.13 4.79 3.06
N ILE A 53 -4.73 3.57 2.73
CA ILE A 53 -3.53 3.30 1.90
C ILE A 53 -3.61 4.04 0.56
N PHE A 54 -4.72 3.91 -0.17
CA PHE A 54 -4.87 4.56 -1.47
C PHE A 54 -4.86 6.09 -1.36
N VAL A 55 -5.48 6.64 -0.31
CA VAL A 55 -5.46 8.08 -0.03
C VAL A 55 -4.05 8.55 0.35
N GLY A 56 -3.32 7.79 1.16
CA GLY A 56 -1.92 8.03 1.52
C GLY A 56 -1.02 8.05 0.29
N ILE A 57 -1.18 7.09 -0.61
CA ILE A 57 -0.45 7.02 -1.88
C ILE A 57 -0.71 8.27 -2.74
N GLN A 58 -1.97 8.68 -2.90
CA GLN A 58 -2.30 9.87 -3.70
C GLN A 58 -1.67 11.14 -3.12
N LYS A 59 -1.66 11.28 -1.79
CA LYS A 59 -1.04 12.42 -1.10
C LYS A 59 0.48 12.41 -1.21
N GLU A 60 1.12 11.28 -0.95
CA GLU A 60 2.58 11.14 -0.93
C GLU A 60 3.20 11.28 -2.32
N TYR A 61 2.56 10.72 -3.35
CA TYR A 61 3.07 10.72 -4.72
C TYR A 61 2.41 11.74 -5.65
N GLY A 62 1.39 12.46 -5.18
CA GLY A 62 0.67 13.45 -5.98
C GLY A 62 -0.05 12.88 -7.20
N ILE A 63 -0.47 11.60 -7.14
CA ILE A 63 -1.18 10.92 -8.23
C ILE A 63 -2.69 10.99 -8.04
N ASP A 64 -3.43 11.00 -9.15
CA ASP A 64 -4.89 10.86 -9.15
C ASP A 64 -5.26 9.43 -9.58
N LEU A 65 -5.83 8.67 -8.64
CA LEU A 65 -6.31 7.32 -8.88
C LEU A 65 -7.79 7.28 -9.31
N GLY A 66 -8.44 8.45 -9.35
CA GLY A 66 -9.86 8.59 -9.63
C GLY A 66 -10.73 7.97 -8.53
N THR A 67 -11.88 7.43 -8.94
CA THR A 67 -12.79 6.75 -8.01
C THR A 67 -12.18 5.44 -7.54
N ILE A 68 -11.82 5.37 -6.26
CA ILE A 68 -11.35 4.13 -5.61
C ILE A 68 -12.57 3.21 -5.43
N THR A 69 -12.73 2.26 -6.33
CA THR A 69 -13.78 1.23 -6.23
C THR A 69 -13.24 -0.01 -5.53
N LYS A 70 -14.16 -0.84 -4.99
CA LYS A 70 -13.80 -2.12 -4.39
C LYS A 70 -13.01 -3.03 -5.35
N GLU A 71 -13.38 -3.05 -6.63
CA GLU A 71 -12.66 -3.81 -7.66
C GLU A 71 -11.22 -3.32 -7.85
N LEU A 72 -11.01 -1.99 -7.82
CA LEU A 72 -9.67 -1.40 -7.90
C LEU A 72 -8.83 -1.75 -6.66
N MET A 73 -9.45 -1.69 -5.48
CA MET A 73 -8.83 -2.10 -4.22
C MET A 73 -8.39 -3.57 -4.28
N GLU A 74 -9.31 -4.48 -4.61
CA GLU A 74 -9.02 -5.91 -4.70
C GLU A 74 -7.97 -6.21 -5.78
N LYS A 75 -7.96 -5.48 -6.89
CA LYS A 75 -7.00 -5.71 -7.97
C LYS A 75 -5.59 -5.22 -7.66
N HIS A 76 -5.46 -4.08 -6.99
CA HIS A 76 -4.17 -3.38 -6.84
C HIS A 76 -3.61 -3.38 -5.41
N CYS A 77 -4.39 -3.73 -4.40
CA CYS A 77 -3.98 -3.81 -3.00
C CYS A 77 -3.79 -5.27 -2.54
N GLN A 78 -3.00 -6.06 -3.28
CA GLN A 78 -2.70 -7.44 -2.88
C GLN A 78 -1.45 -7.53 -2.00
N SER A 79 -0.43 -6.72 -2.31
CA SER A 79 0.85 -6.66 -1.59
C SER A 79 1.48 -5.27 -1.74
N PRO A 80 2.49 -4.92 -0.92
CA PRO A 80 3.27 -3.69 -1.12
C PRO A 80 3.85 -3.58 -2.53
N LEU A 81 4.24 -4.71 -3.13
CA LEU A 81 4.72 -4.77 -4.52
C LEU A 81 3.67 -4.28 -5.52
N THR A 82 2.42 -4.73 -5.40
CA THR A 82 1.36 -4.34 -6.36
C THR A 82 0.97 -2.88 -6.21
N LEU A 83 1.04 -2.33 -4.99
CA LEU A 83 0.84 -0.90 -4.75
C LEU A 83 1.97 -0.07 -5.38
N ALA A 84 3.22 -0.51 -5.26
CA ALA A 84 4.35 0.17 -5.91
C ALA A 84 4.23 0.14 -7.44
N GLU A 85 3.77 -0.98 -8.01
CA GLU A 85 3.50 -1.08 -9.45
C GLU A 85 2.41 -0.11 -9.91
N LEU A 86 1.35 0.07 -9.11
CA LEU A 86 0.33 1.08 -9.37
C LEU A 86 0.92 2.49 -9.37
N VAL A 87 1.77 2.82 -8.40
CA VAL A 87 2.43 4.14 -8.34
C VAL A 87 3.31 4.36 -9.57
N ILE A 88 4.10 3.36 -9.97
CA ILE A 88 4.97 3.45 -11.15
C ILE A 88 4.17 3.67 -12.43
N ASP A 89 3.09 2.89 -12.62
CA ASP A 89 2.17 3.01 -13.76
C ASP A 89 1.58 4.43 -13.86
N LYS A 90 1.20 5.02 -12.71
CA LYS A 90 0.55 6.35 -12.65
C LYS A 90 1.52 7.52 -12.69
N CYS A 91 2.69 7.41 -12.08
CA CYS A 91 3.73 8.43 -12.12
C CYS A 91 4.52 8.43 -13.45
N GLY A 92 4.33 7.43 -14.31
CA GLY A 92 5.05 7.33 -15.59
C GLY A 92 6.56 7.16 -15.42
N VAL A 93 7.01 6.63 -14.27
CA VAL A 93 8.44 6.46 -13.97
C VAL A 93 8.95 5.31 -14.83
N SER A 94 9.60 5.66 -15.95
CA SER A 94 10.18 4.73 -16.93
C SER A 94 11.60 4.33 -16.54
#